data_AF-A0AAD3DXM6-F1
#
_entry.id   AF-A0AAD3DXM6-F1
#
_cell.length_a   1.000
_cell.length_b   1.000
_cell.length_c   1.000
_cell.angle_alpha   90.00
_cell.angle_beta   90.00
_cell.angle_gamma   90.00
#
_symmetry.space_group_name_H-M   'P 1'
#
loop_
_entity.id
_entity.type
_entity.pdbx_description
1 polymer ?
#
loop_
_entity_poly.entity_id
_entity_poly.type
_entity_poly.pdbx_seq_one_letter_code
_entity_poly.pdbx_strand_id
1 'polypeptide(L)'
;MKECGMNVVDPVVPDNPEQSPPVVWAAPAGGPGRGVEGAMREAAEAARRRYGKPAKLLLVVLREKCTDEYQEVKRVSDMELGIPSQVVAGNKAKVGTTARGGGVQYCANVVLKINNKLGGVNVKLSGGIRCLPVIGGDRAPPFMVLGADVTHPTGASAPARGSEGSLRDASVAAVVASLDGSLGRWGSRVLLQAGRQEVISDMGGAVRELLLEFYKANRGVKPQRLVMYRDGVSEGQFEQVLAEEYTAIRKACLDLEANYRPAITFVVVQKRHNTRLFPADQAAADKNGNVVPGTVVDRGITSPDAFDFYLNSHAGLQGTNKPAHYHILVDEIGFGADGIQLLTYWMCYLYQRTTRSVSYCPPAYYADRAAFRGRTLLAAATSSSDSASETGSLQAGAAGGRPQQFAGIHRDLGNLLYF
;
A
#
# COMPACT_ATOMS: atom_id res chain seq x y z
N MET A 1 -22.46 13.53 6.86
CA MET A 1 -21.24 14.33 7.17
C MET A 1 -21.52 15.39 8.23
N LYS A 2 -22.53 16.27 8.09
CA LYS A 2 -22.96 17.18 9.18
C LYS A 2 -23.43 16.45 10.45
N GLU A 3 -24.12 15.32 10.30
CA GLU A 3 -24.52 14.45 11.43
C GLU A 3 -23.35 13.83 12.20
N CYS A 4 -22.13 13.85 11.64
CA CYS A 4 -20.93 13.31 12.29
C CYS A 4 -20.06 14.41 12.93
N GLY A 5 -20.57 15.65 13.09
CA GLY A 5 -19.82 16.77 13.67
C GLY A 5 -18.63 17.24 12.82
N MET A 6 -18.54 16.83 11.56
CA MET A 6 -17.53 17.32 10.64
C MET A 6 -17.93 18.70 10.12
N ASN A 7 -17.17 19.74 10.45
CA ASN A 7 -17.24 21.04 9.79
C ASN A 7 -16.79 20.90 8.34
N VAL A 8 -17.74 20.61 7.45
CA VAL A 8 -17.53 20.63 6.00
C VAL A 8 -17.72 22.06 5.55
N VAL A 9 -16.61 22.78 5.35
CA VAL A 9 -16.62 24.02 4.56
C VAL A 9 -16.75 23.59 3.11
N ASP A 10 -17.67 24.20 2.35
CA ASP A 10 -17.76 23.93 0.92
C ASP A 10 -16.42 24.33 0.27
N PRO A 11 -15.69 23.36 -0.32
CA PRO A 11 -14.37 23.64 -0.88
C PRO A 11 -14.47 24.48 -2.16
N VAL A 12 -15.66 24.56 -2.76
CA VAL A 12 -16.00 25.46 -3.84
C VAL A 12 -16.90 26.50 -3.24
N VAL A 13 -16.41 27.73 -3.10
CA VAL A 13 -17.22 28.87 -2.70
C VAL A 13 -17.82 29.42 -3.99
N PRO A 14 -19.12 29.18 -4.28
CA PRO A 14 -19.71 29.50 -5.59
C PRO A 14 -19.56 30.99 -5.93
N ASP A 15 -19.59 31.83 -4.89
CA ASP A 15 -19.52 33.29 -4.99
C ASP A 15 -18.10 33.85 -4.76
N ASN A 16 -17.09 32.98 -4.57
CA ASN A 16 -15.69 33.39 -4.42
C ASN A 16 -14.72 32.41 -5.11
N PRO A 17 -14.49 32.56 -6.43
CA PRO A 17 -13.59 31.69 -7.17
C PRO A 17 -12.13 31.79 -6.74
N GLU A 18 -11.72 32.85 -6.03
CA GLU A 18 -10.37 32.99 -5.46
C GLU A 18 -10.15 32.10 -4.24
N GLN A 19 -11.21 31.66 -3.56
CA GLN A 19 -11.16 30.68 -2.47
C GLN A 19 -11.32 29.22 -2.94
N SER A 20 -11.65 29.01 -4.22
CA SER A 20 -11.84 27.66 -4.79
C SER A 20 -10.53 27.10 -5.38
N PRO A 21 -10.27 25.78 -5.26
CA PRO A 21 -9.11 25.13 -5.88
C PRO A 21 -9.01 25.46 -7.38
N PRO A 22 -7.81 25.77 -7.90
CA PRO A 22 -7.65 26.00 -9.32
C PRO A 22 -7.98 24.73 -10.11
N VAL A 23 -8.69 24.90 -11.22
CA VAL A 23 -9.08 23.82 -12.13
C VAL A 23 -8.30 23.98 -13.42
N VAL A 24 -7.55 22.94 -13.79
CA VAL A 24 -6.77 22.89 -15.03
C VAL A 24 -7.32 21.78 -15.92
N TRP A 25 -7.61 22.12 -17.16
CA TRP A 25 -8.07 21.18 -18.17
C TRP A 25 -6.89 20.73 -19.03
N ALA A 26 -6.71 19.41 -19.17
CA ALA A 26 -5.72 18.90 -20.10
C ALA A 26 -6.18 19.20 -21.54
N ALA A 27 -5.34 19.91 -22.31
CA ALA A 27 -5.59 20.14 -23.73
C ALA A 27 -5.37 18.83 -24.53
N PRO A 28 -6.19 18.53 -25.56
CA PRO A 28 -6.00 17.34 -26.40
C PRO A 28 -4.61 17.34 -27.05
N ALA A 29 -3.94 16.19 -27.18
CA ALA A 29 -2.53 16.09 -27.62
C ALA A 29 -2.24 16.88 -28.91
N GLY A 30 -1.11 17.62 -28.96
CA GLY A 30 -0.67 18.33 -30.18
C GLY A 30 0.02 19.71 -30.02
N GLY A 31 0.65 20.01 -28.88
CA GLY A 31 1.41 21.26 -28.69
C GLY A 31 2.41 21.19 -27.51
N PRO A 32 3.45 22.04 -27.46
CA PRO A 32 4.46 22.01 -26.42
C PRO A 32 3.84 22.35 -25.05
N GLY A 33 4.01 21.46 -24.06
CA GLY A 33 3.38 21.57 -22.72
C GLY A 33 2.07 20.80 -22.54
N ARG A 34 1.66 19.92 -23.48
CA ARG A 34 0.42 19.13 -23.40
C ARG A 34 0.59 17.74 -22.78
N GLY A 35 -0.49 17.23 -22.18
CA GLY A 35 -0.58 15.89 -21.60
C GLY A 35 -0.94 15.91 -20.12
N VAL A 36 -1.10 14.73 -19.53
CA VAL A 36 -1.38 14.57 -18.10
C VAL A 36 -0.30 15.26 -17.25
N GLU A 37 0.98 15.13 -17.63
CA GLU A 37 2.10 15.78 -16.94
C GLU A 37 1.97 17.30 -16.90
N GLY A 38 1.83 17.94 -18.08
CA GLY A 38 1.73 19.40 -18.17
C GLY A 38 0.55 19.94 -17.37
N ALA A 39 -0.61 19.29 -17.45
CA ALA A 39 -1.79 19.66 -16.69
C ALA A 39 -1.58 19.54 -15.17
N MET A 40 -0.91 18.50 -14.71
CA MET A 40 -0.61 18.31 -13.28
C MET A 40 0.40 19.33 -12.75
N ARG A 41 1.44 19.66 -13.52
CA ARG A 41 2.41 20.69 -13.16
C ARG A 41 1.75 22.06 -13.09
N GLU A 42 0.95 22.42 -14.09
CA GLU A 42 0.21 23.68 -14.09
C GLU A 42 -0.80 23.75 -12.95
N ALA A 43 -1.48 22.64 -12.61
CA ALA A 43 -2.38 22.60 -11.46
C ALA A 43 -1.65 22.85 -10.13
N ALA A 44 -0.47 22.25 -9.96
CA ALA A 44 0.38 22.46 -8.78
C ALA A 44 0.87 23.92 -8.68
N GLU A 45 1.34 24.50 -9.78
CA GLU A 45 1.82 25.89 -9.82
C GLU A 45 0.68 26.91 -9.69
N ALA A 46 -0.48 26.65 -10.28
CA ALA A 46 -1.68 27.47 -10.09
C ALA A 46 -2.11 27.50 -8.61
N ALA A 47 -2.06 26.35 -7.92
CA ALA A 47 -2.36 26.28 -6.49
C ALA A 47 -1.33 27.05 -5.67
N ARG A 48 -0.04 26.94 -6.03
CA ARG A 48 1.05 27.68 -5.37
C ARG A 48 0.91 29.19 -5.55
N ARG A 49 0.61 29.67 -6.76
CA ARG A 49 0.37 31.09 -7.06
C ARG A 49 -0.82 31.63 -6.29
N ARG A 50 -1.92 30.89 -6.23
CA ARG A 50 -3.16 31.32 -5.56
C ARG A 50 -3.05 31.33 -4.04
N TYR A 51 -2.47 30.28 -3.44
CA TYR A 51 -2.48 30.10 -1.98
C TYR A 51 -1.14 30.42 -1.29
N GLY A 52 -0.10 30.77 -2.06
CA GLY A 52 1.25 31.03 -1.55
C GLY A 52 1.93 29.80 -0.92
N LYS A 53 1.37 28.60 -1.12
CA LYS A 53 1.83 27.34 -0.48
C LYS A 53 1.70 26.18 -1.47
N PRO A 54 2.56 25.14 -1.37
CA PRO A 54 2.43 23.93 -2.19
C PRO A 54 1.05 23.27 -2.04
N ALA A 55 0.54 22.69 -3.13
CA ALA A 55 -0.68 21.90 -3.07
C ALA A 55 -0.49 20.65 -2.19
N LYS A 56 -1.50 20.33 -1.38
CA LYS A 56 -1.50 19.12 -0.53
C LYS A 56 -2.08 17.88 -1.22
N LEU A 57 -2.87 18.07 -2.28
CA LEU A 57 -3.54 17.01 -3.01
C LEU A 57 -3.80 17.45 -4.45
N LEU A 58 -3.61 16.54 -5.40
CA LEU A 58 -4.12 16.67 -6.76
C LEU A 58 -5.33 15.74 -6.96
N LEU A 59 -6.53 16.31 -7.10
CA LEU A 59 -7.73 15.55 -7.48
C LEU A 59 -7.81 15.52 -9.01
N VAL A 60 -7.57 14.36 -9.61
CA VAL A 60 -7.55 14.18 -11.06
C VAL A 60 -8.83 13.46 -11.50
N VAL A 61 -9.60 14.10 -12.38
CA VAL A 61 -10.81 13.51 -12.95
C VAL A 61 -10.50 13.06 -14.38
N LEU A 62 -10.49 11.76 -14.60
CA LEU A 62 -10.40 11.18 -15.95
C LEU A 62 -11.82 10.99 -16.49
N ARG A 63 -12.04 11.17 -17.79
CA ARG A 63 -13.36 10.96 -18.41
C ARG A 63 -13.91 9.56 -18.12
N GLU A 64 -13.04 8.57 -18.32
CA GLU A 64 -13.30 7.17 -18.04
C GLU A 64 -12.05 6.47 -17.51
N LYS A 65 -12.10 5.16 -17.32
CA LYS A 65 -10.95 4.40 -16.83
C LYS A 65 -9.96 4.21 -17.97
N CYS A 66 -8.86 4.97 -17.96
CA CYS A 66 -7.73 4.80 -18.85
C CYS A 66 -6.48 4.37 -18.05
N THR A 67 -5.84 3.28 -18.44
CA THR A 67 -4.65 2.75 -17.74
C THR A 67 -3.44 3.66 -17.94
N ASP A 68 -3.22 4.14 -19.15
CA ASP A 68 -2.02 4.93 -19.51
C ASP A 68 -2.06 6.31 -18.85
N GLU A 69 -3.21 7.00 -18.91
CA GLU A 69 -3.42 8.27 -18.20
C GLU A 69 -3.26 8.09 -16.69
N TYR A 70 -3.80 6.99 -16.12
CA TYR A 70 -3.64 6.70 -14.70
C TYR A 70 -2.18 6.49 -14.32
N GLN A 71 -1.44 5.72 -15.11
CA GLN A 71 -0.01 5.45 -14.92
C GLN A 71 0.78 6.76 -14.95
N GLU A 72 0.49 7.62 -15.92
CA GLU A 72 1.15 8.91 -16.06
C GLU A 72 0.84 9.86 -14.90
N VAL A 73 -0.43 9.91 -14.43
CA VAL A 73 -0.78 10.66 -13.22
C VAL A 73 0.07 10.20 -12.05
N LYS A 74 0.22 8.87 -11.87
CA LYS A 74 1.00 8.30 -10.77
C LYS A 74 2.49 8.57 -10.91
N ARG A 75 3.05 8.47 -12.11
CA ARG A 75 4.45 8.82 -12.39
C ARG A 75 4.74 10.25 -11.95
N VAL A 76 3.96 11.21 -12.44
CA VAL A 76 4.18 12.64 -12.17
C VAL A 76 3.93 12.98 -10.70
N SER A 77 2.85 12.49 -10.09
CA SER A 77 2.58 12.76 -8.67
C SER A 77 3.56 12.08 -7.72
N ASP A 78 3.80 10.78 -7.91
CA ASP A 78 4.48 9.95 -6.93
C ASP A 78 6.01 10.01 -7.05
N MET A 79 6.57 10.31 -8.22
CA MET A 79 8.03 10.33 -8.44
C MET A 79 8.59 11.75 -8.56
N GLU A 80 7.82 12.69 -9.12
CA GLU A 80 8.36 14.01 -9.50
C GLU A 80 7.85 15.15 -8.61
N LEU A 81 6.53 15.28 -8.47
CA LEU A 81 5.94 16.40 -7.73
C LEU A 81 5.96 16.20 -6.21
N GLY A 82 5.91 14.96 -5.75
CA GLY A 82 5.78 14.67 -4.32
C GLY A 82 4.44 15.09 -3.72
N ILE A 83 3.41 15.28 -4.55
CA ILE A 83 2.07 15.71 -4.12
C ILE A 83 1.12 14.52 -4.25
N PRO A 84 0.44 14.09 -3.17
CA PRO A 84 -0.49 12.98 -3.25
C PRO A 84 -1.58 13.23 -4.31
N SER A 85 -1.88 12.23 -5.14
CA SER A 85 -2.96 12.34 -6.14
C SER A 85 -4.11 11.36 -5.89
N GLN A 86 -5.35 11.82 -6.08
CA GLN A 86 -6.54 10.98 -6.10
C GLN A 86 -7.18 11.02 -7.49
N VAL A 87 -7.15 9.88 -8.19
CA VAL A 87 -7.80 9.73 -9.50
C VAL A 87 -9.24 9.29 -9.32
N VAL A 88 -10.15 9.93 -10.05
CA VAL A 88 -11.58 9.61 -10.07
C VAL A 88 -12.02 9.45 -11.52
N ALA A 89 -12.79 8.40 -11.81
CA ALA A 89 -13.40 8.24 -13.13
C ALA A 89 -14.70 9.05 -13.16
N GLY A 90 -14.79 10.03 -14.06
CA GLY A 90 -15.88 10.99 -14.16
C GLY A 90 -17.23 10.31 -14.33
N ASN A 91 -17.29 9.26 -15.17
CA ASN A 91 -18.49 8.43 -15.34
C ASN A 91 -18.97 7.75 -14.05
N LYS A 92 -18.09 7.41 -13.09
CA LYS A 92 -18.45 6.84 -11.78
C LYS A 92 -18.79 7.91 -10.75
N ALA A 93 -18.20 9.09 -10.88
CA ALA A 93 -18.40 10.21 -9.97
C ALA A 93 -19.52 11.16 -10.40
N LYS A 94 -20.21 10.88 -11.51
CA LYS A 94 -21.24 11.75 -12.12
C LYS A 94 -20.70 13.13 -12.50
N VAL A 95 -19.42 13.23 -12.85
CA VAL A 95 -18.86 14.48 -13.37
C VAL A 95 -19.10 14.48 -14.88
N GLY A 96 -19.93 15.43 -15.36
CA GLY A 96 -20.20 15.61 -16.78
C GLY A 96 -21.15 14.58 -17.42
N THR A 97 -22.00 13.89 -16.63
CA THR A 97 -22.99 12.92 -17.15
C THR A 97 -24.31 12.98 -16.36
N THR A 98 -25.43 12.67 -17.04
CA THR A 98 -26.79 12.57 -16.48
C THR A 98 -27.22 11.15 -16.12
N ALA A 99 -26.36 10.14 -16.34
CA ALA A 99 -26.73 8.72 -16.14
C ALA A 99 -26.96 8.33 -14.66
N ARG A 100 -27.85 7.35 -14.42
CA ARG A 100 -28.08 6.77 -13.09
C ARG A 100 -26.94 5.79 -12.71
N GLY A 101 -26.06 6.22 -11.81
CA GLY A 101 -24.98 5.41 -11.24
C GLY A 101 -23.86 6.31 -10.70
N GLY A 102 -23.32 6.02 -9.52
CA GLY A 102 -22.51 6.96 -8.72
C GLY A 102 -23.32 7.59 -7.60
N GLY A 103 -22.81 7.56 -6.37
CA GLY A 103 -23.58 7.96 -5.20
C GLY A 103 -22.70 8.22 -3.99
N VAL A 104 -23.32 8.70 -2.92
CA VAL A 104 -22.67 9.06 -1.65
C VAL A 104 -21.68 7.98 -1.19
N GLN A 105 -21.99 6.70 -1.38
CA GLN A 105 -21.09 5.59 -1.04
C GLN A 105 -19.77 5.57 -1.83
N TYR A 106 -19.80 5.87 -3.14
CA TYR A 106 -18.57 5.95 -3.94
C TYR A 106 -17.70 7.09 -3.46
N CYS A 107 -18.28 8.28 -3.28
CA CYS A 107 -17.57 9.45 -2.77
C CYS A 107 -17.01 9.20 -1.37
N ALA A 108 -17.78 8.56 -0.47
CA ALA A 108 -17.31 8.17 0.85
C ALA A 108 -16.05 7.28 0.76
N ASN A 109 -16.06 6.25 -0.09
CA ASN A 109 -14.89 5.39 -0.31
C ASN A 109 -13.69 6.13 -0.92
N VAL A 110 -13.92 7.16 -1.74
CA VAL A 110 -12.86 8.03 -2.27
C VAL A 110 -12.28 8.91 -1.15
N VAL A 111 -13.12 9.50 -0.31
CA VAL A 111 -12.70 10.34 0.81
C VAL A 111 -11.87 9.55 1.83
N LEU A 112 -12.19 8.28 2.10
CA LEU A 112 -11.35 7.41 2.94
C LEU A 112 -9.91 7.37 2.43
N LYS A 113 -9.71 7.25 1.11
CA LYS A 113 -8.38 7.24 0.49
C LYS A 113 -7.70 8.59 0.55
N ILE A 114 -8.45 9.69 0.33
CA ILE A 114 -7.92 11.05 0.42
C ILE A 114 -7.43 11.33 1.83
N ASN A 115 -8.22 11.00 2.86
CA ASN A 115 -7.85 11.24 4.25
C ASN A 115 -6.50 10.57 4.59
N ASN A 116 -6.33 9.30 4.21
CA ASN A 116 -5.09 8.55 4.44
C ASN A 116 -3.88 9.14 3.69
N LYS A 117 -4.09 9.60 2.46
CA LYS A 117 -3.05 10.28 1.65
C LYS A 117 -2.62 11.60 2.26
N LEU A 118 -3.46 12.23 3.06
CA LEU A 118 -3.19 13.45 3.81
C LEU A 118 -2.72 13.16 5.25
N GLY A 119 -2.45 11.90 5.58
CA GLY A 119 -1.97 11.47 6.91
C GLY A 119 -3.06 11.29 7.97
N GLY A 120 -4.33 11.41 7.60
CA GLY A 120 -5.46 11.14 8.47
C GLY A 120 -5.67 9.64 8.74
N VAL A 121 -6.46 9.35 9.78
CA VAL A 121 -6.82 7.99 10.21
C VAL A 121 -8.34 7.88 10.21
N ASN A 122 -8.88 6.89 9.48
CA ASN A 122 -10.32 6.68 9.34
C ASN A 122 -10.90 5.74 10.38
N VAL A 123 -10.20 4.64 10.69
CA VAL A 123 -10.67 3.59 11.58
C VAL A 123 -9.66 3.28 12.67
N LYS A 124 -10.15 3.01 13.87
CA LYS A 124 -9.38 2.62 15.06
C LYS A 124 -10.17 1.55 15.82
N LEU A 125 -9.50 0.71 16.59
CA LEU A 125 -10.17 -0.26 17.46
C LEU A 125 -10.95 0.47 18.56
N SER A 126 -12.15 -0.03 18.86
CA SER A 126 -12.91 0.43 20.03
C SER A 126 -12.18 -0.01 21.29
N GLY A 127 -11.75 0.95 22.13
CA GLY A 127 -10.81 0.73 23.22
C GLY A 127 -9.34 0.98 22.85
N GLY A 128 -9.04 1.25 21.58
CA GLY A 128 -7.70 1.60 21.13
C GLY A 128 -6.69 0.48 21.28
N ILE A 129 -5.42 0.85 21.22
CA ILE A 129 -4.29 -0.08 21.09
C ILE A 129 -4.05 -0.88 22.37
N ARG A 130 -4.56 -0.40 23.52
CA ARG A 130 -4.45 -1.08 24.82
C ARG A 130 -5.12 -2.45 24.83
N CYS A 131 -6.10 -2.65 23.96
CA CYS A 131 -6.82 -3.92 23.87
C CYS A 131 -6.07 -4.95 23.02
N LEU A 132 -5.06 -4.54 22.21
CA LEU A 132 -4.39 -5.45 21.28
C LEU A 132 -3.86 -6.69 22.02
N PRO A 133 -4.11 -7.90 21.51
CA PRO A 133 -3.67 -9.13 22.19
C PRO A 133 -2.15 -9.12 22.36
N VAL A 134 -1.67 -9.40 23.57
CA VAL A 134 -0.24 -9.56 23.96
C VAL A 134 0.62 -8.29 23.87
N ILE A 135 0.48 -7.48 22.83
CA ILE A 135 1.27 -6.26 22.59
C ILE A 135 0.55 -4.97 23.02
N GLY A 136 -0.73 -5.07 23.38
CA GLY A 136 -1.50 -3.97 23.96
C GLY A 136 -1.36 -3.87 25.47
N GLY A 137 -1.69 -2.70 26.01
CA GLY A 137 -1.80 -2.41 27.43
C GLY A 137 -1.11 -1.10 27.79
N ASP A 138 -1.48 -0.48 28.91
CA ASP A 138 -0.93 0.84 29.32
C ASP A 138 0.56 0.79 29.62
N ARG A 139 1.09 -0.39 29.98
CA ARG A 139 2.51 -0.64 30.25
C ARG A 139 3.17 -1.49 29.16
N ALA A 140 2.51 -1.72 28.04
CA ALA A 140 3.08 -2.54 26.99
C ALA A 140 4.29 -1.81 26.37
N PRO A 141 5.43 -2.49 26.22
CA PRO A 141 6.54 -1.96 25.44
C PRO A 141 6.08 -1.48 24.05
N PRO A 142 6.61 -0.33 23.56
CA PRO A 142 6.30 0.19 22.25
C PRO A 142 6.52 -0.88 21.17
N PHE A 143 5.66 -0.92 20.16
CA PHE A 143 5.74 -1.92 19.10
C PHE A 143 5.61 -1.26 17.73
N MET A 144 6.10 -1.94 16.72
CA MET A 144 5.91 -1.59 15.31
C MET A 144 5.44 -2.84 14.56
N VAL A 145 4.46 -2.66 13.69
CA VAL A 145 3.99 -3.71 12.78
C VAL A 145 4.52 -3.42 11.38
N LEU A 146 5.10 -4.43 10.76
CA LEU A 146 5.73 -4.41 9.45
C LEU A 146 4.94 -5.30 8.50
N GLY A 147 4.97 -4.96 7.22
CA GLY A 147 4.51 -5.84 6.15
C GLY A 147 5.48 -5.82 4.99
N ALA A 148 5.61 -6.93 4.27
CA ALA A 148 6.32 -6.94 3.01
C ALA A 148 5.69 -7.88 1.98
N ASP A 149 5.90 -7.54 0.71
CA ASP A 149 5.45 -8.30 -0.45
C ASP A 149 6.40 -8.07 -1.62
N VAL A 150 6.46 -9.04 -2.52
CA VAL A 150 7.17 -8.95 -3.79
C VAL A 150 6.20 -9.18 -4.94
N THR A 151 6.20 -8.24 -5.89
CA THR A 151 5.44 -8.35 -7.12
C THR A 151 6.38 -8.59 -8.29
N HIS A 152 6.16 -9.70 -9.00
CA HIS A 152 6.86 -10.02 -10.24
C HIS A 152 6.15 -9.47 -11.48
N PRO A 153 6.89 -9.28 -12.60
CA PRO A 153 6.29 -9.05 -13.92
C PRO A 153 5.34 -10.19 -14.29
N THR A 154 4.09 -9.89 -14.68
CA THR A 154 3.10 -10.88 -15.15
C THR A 154 2.40 -10.40 -16.43
N GLY A 155 1.93 -11.35 -17.25
CA GLY A 155 1.11 -11.09 -18.44
C GLY A 155 1.77 -10.19 -19.48
N ALA A 156 1.05 -9.19 -19.97
CA ALA A 156 1.54 -8.22 -20.98
C ALA A 156 2.72 -7.35 -20.51
N SER A 157 3.03 -7.37 -19.21
CA SER A 157 4.21 -6.71 -18.64
C SER A 157 5.39 -7.66 -18.44
N ALA A 158 5.22 -8.95 -18.73
CA ALA A 158 6.31 -9.90 -18.73
C ALA A 158 7.30 -9.55 -19.86
N PRO A 159 8.62 -9.60 -19.61
CA PRO A 159 9.61 -9.41 -20.66
C PRO A 159 9.37 -10.41 -21.80
N ALA A 160 9.53 -9.94 -23.04
CA ALA A 160 9.58 -10.83 -24.20
C ALA A 160 10.74 -11.82 -24.02
N ARG A 161 10.59 -13.06 -24.51
CA ARG A 161 11.68 -14.05 -24.52
C ARG A 161 12.93 -13.41 -25.16
N GLY A 162 14.05 -13.39 -24.43
CA GLY A 162 15.31 -12.76 -24.87
C GLY A 162 15.56 -11.34 -24.35
N SER A 163 14.70 -10.78 -23.47
CA SER A 163 14.94 -9.48 -22.80
C SER A 163 15.36 -9.62 -21.32
N GLU A 164 16.06 -10.72 -21.01
CA GLU A 164 16.67 -10.96 -19.70
C GLU A 164 17.66 -9.83 -19.36
N GLY A 165 17.56 -9.28 -18.15
CA GLY A 165 18.38 -8.15 -17.70
C GLY A 165 17.79 -6.75 -17.97
N SER A 166 16.62 -6.64 -18.60
CA SER A 166 15.89 -5.36 -18.70
C SER A 166 15.23 -5.00 -17.37
N LEU A 167 15.11 -3.69 -17.07
CA LEU A 167 14.29 -3.17 -15.97
C LEU A 167 12.84 -3.69 -16.00
N ARG A 168 12.32 -4.11 -17.16
CA ARG A 168 10.96 -4.69 -17.28
C ARG A 168 10.83 -6.07 -16.64
N ASP A 169 11.92 -6.81 -16.50
CA ASP A 169 11.97 -8.11 -15.83
C ASP A 169 12.14 -7.97 -14.30
N ALA A 170 12.50 -6.79 -13.81
CA ALA A 170 12.75 -6.57 -12.39
C ALA A 170 11.51 -6.86 -11.54
N SER A 171 11.73 -7.54 -10.41
CA SER A 171 10.72 -7.66 -9.36
C SER A 171 10.71 -6.39 -8.53
N VAL A 172 9.53 -6.05 -8.01
CA VAL A 172 9.37 -4.89 -7.13
C VAL A 172 8.97 -5.40 -5.76
N ALA A 173 9.83 -5.18 -4.77
CA ALA A 173 9.50 -5.42 -3.38
C ALA A 173 9.00 -4.14 -2.72
N ALA A 174 8.18 -4.31 -1.69
CA ALA A 174 7.85 -3.21 -0.79
C ALA A 174 7.86 -3.68 0.66
N VAL A 175 8.42 -2.85 1.53
CA VAL A 175 8.34 -2.99 2.99
C VAL A 175 7.55 -1.80 3.53
N VAL A 176 6.56 -2.07 4.36
CA VAL A 176 5.73 -1.06 5.02
C VAL A 176 5.85 -1.19 6.52
N ALA A 177 5.71 -0.08 7.24
CA ALA A 177 5.68 -0.08 8.70
C ALA A 177 4.62 0.86 9.24
N SER A 178 3.97 0.47 10.33
CA SER A 178 3.19 1.38 11.16
C SER A 178 4.11 2.47 11.71
N LEU A 179 3.71 3.73 11.61
CA LEU A 179 4.49 4.86 12.11
C LEU A 179 4.24 5.15 13.60
N ASP A 180 3.22 4.53 14.19
CA ASP A 180 2.88 4.63 15.61
C ASP A 180 2.02 3.42 16.02
N GLY A 181 1.75 3.31 17.33
CA GLY A 181 0.92 2.23 17.87
C GLY A 181 -0.53 2.23 17.38
N SER A 182 -1.05 3.33 16.81
CA SER A 182 -2.46 3.44 16.38
C SER A 182 -2.81 2.54 15.19
N LEU A 183 -1.81 2.03 14.47
CA LEU A 183 -1.98 1.22 13.26
C LEU A 183 -2.78 1.92 12.14
N GLY A 184 -2.96 3.24 12.25
CA GLY A 184 -3.64 4.07 11.26
C GLY A 184 -2.71 4.76 10.26
N ARG A 185 -1.46 5.01 10.64
CA ARG A 185 -0.46 5.69 9.81
C ARG A 185 0.66 4.73 9.45
N TRP A 186 1.07 4.75 8.18
CA TRP A 186 2.03 3.80 7.62
C TRP A 186 3.02 4.52 6.69
N GLY A 187 4.28 4.11 6.75
CA GLY A 187 5.29 4.44 5.76
C GLY A 187 5.64 3.23 4.91
N SER A 188 6.26 3.46 3.75
CA SER A 188 6.68 2.40 2.84
C SER A 188 8.04 2.68 2.20
N ARG A 189 8.76 1.62 1.87
CA ARG A 189 9.96 1.63 1.03
C ARG A 189 9.75 0.65 -0.10
N VAL A 190 9.92 1.13 -1.33
CA VAL A 190 9.79 0.34 -2.55
C VAL A 190 11.19 0.09 -3.08
N LEU A 191 11.50 -1.17 -3.35
CA LEU A 191 12.82 -1.63 -3.75
C LEU A 191 12.71 -2.33 -5.10
N LEU A 192 13.66 -2.05 -5.98
CA LEU A 192 13.84 -2.84 -7.19
C LEU A 192 14.82 -3.96 -6.90
N GLN A 193 14.50 -5.17 -7.36
CA GLN A 193 15.39 -6.33 -7.25
C GLN A 193 15.40 -7.14 -8.54
N ALA A 194 16.27 -8.14 -8.59
CA ALA A 194 16.41 -8.98 -9.77
C ALA A 194 15.08 -9.66 -10.13
N GLY A 195 14.94 -9.99 -11.42
CA GLY A 195 13.73 -10.64 -11.92
C GLY A 195 13.49 -11.98 -11.24
N ARG A 196 12.22 -12.24 -10.88
CA ARG A 196 11.74 -13.46 -10.21
C ARG A 196 12.43 -13.81 -8.90
N GLN A 197 13.16 -12.87 -8.31
CA GLN A 197 13.71 -13.01 -6.98
C GLN A 197 12.58 -12.78 -5.98
N GLU A 198 12.24 -13.80 -5.18
CA GLU A 198 11.22 -13.66 -4.12
C GLU A 198 11.81 -13.03 -2.86
N VAL A 199 13.05 -13.38 -2.49
CA VAL A 199 13.69 -12.86 -1.28
C VAL A 199 14.08 -11.39 -1.43
N ILE A 200 13.69 -10.56 -0.47
CA ILE A 200 13.91 -9.12 -0.49
C ILE A 200 15.37 -8.80 -0.17
N SER A 201 16.13 -8.35 -1.18
CA SER A 201 17.58 -8.17 -1.06
C SER A 201 18.00 -7.09 -0.06
N ASP A 202 17.25 -5.98 0.03
CA ASP A 202 17.55 -4.87 0.95
C ASP A 202 16.48 -4.69 2.03
N MET A 203 16.06 -5.81 2.64
CA MET A 203 15.15 -5.80 3.78
C MET A 203 15.72 -4.94 4.94
N GLY A 204 17.03 -5.08 5.21
CA GLY A 204 17.70 -4.38 6.30
C GLY A 204 17.71 -2.86 6.11
N GLY A 205 18.04 -2.35 4.92
CA GLY A 205 18.02 -0.92 4.62
C GLY A 205 16.62 -0.32 4.76
N ALA A 206 15.61 -0.97 4.17
CA ALA A 206 14.22 -0.52 4.27
C ALA A 206 13.72 -0.46 5.72
N VAL A 207 13.98 -1.52 6.50
CA VAL A 207 13.56 -1.58 7.91
C VAL A 207 14.31 -0.55 8.76
N ARG A 208 15.61 -0.35 8.52
CA ARG A 208 16.40 0.69 9.18
C ARG A 208 15.78 2.07 8.98
N GLU A 209 15.42 2.41 7.74
CA GLU A 209 14.77 3.70 7.45
C GLU A 209 13.41 3.82 8.14
N LEU A 210 12.58 2.78 8.11
CA LEU A 210 11.27 2.78 8.74
C LEU A 210 11.35 2.90 10.27
N LEU A 211 12.34 2.25 10.90
CA LEU A 211 12.64 2.39 12.33
C LEU A 211 12.99 3.84 12.69
N LEU A 212 13.79 4.52 11.86
CA LEU A 212 14.12 5.94 12.06
C LEU A 212 12.89 6.84 11.93
N GLU A 213 12.00 6.56 10.97
CA GLU A 213 10.75 7.32 10.81
C GLU A 213 9.78 7.12 11.99
N PHE A 214 9.69 5.91 12.53
CA PHE A 214 8.94 5.67 13.76
C PHE A 214 9.56 6.39 14.95
N TYR A 215 10.89 6.33 15.12
CA TYR A 215 11.57 7.01 16.20
C TYR A 215 11.27 8.52 16.19
N LYS A 216 11.32 9.16 15.00
CA LYS A 216 10.94 10.56 14.80
C LYS A 216 9.46 10.81 15.13
N ALA A 217 8.57 9.97 14.61
CA ALA A 217 7.12 10.11 14.81
C ALA A 217 6.69 9.93 16.28
N ASN A 218 7.46 9.19 17.07
CA ASN A 218 7.18 8.86 18.47
C ASN A 218 8.12 9.56 19.45
N ARG A 219 8.63 10.75 19.10
CA ARG A 219 9.40 11.63 20.01
C ARG A 219 10.62 10.96 20.65
N GLY A 220 11.33 10.14 19.87
CA GLY A 220 12.51 9.44 20.33
C GLY A 220 12.24 8.12 21.06
N VAL A 221 11.03 7.57 20.94
CA VAL A 221 10.72 6.24 21.45
C VAL A 221 11.01 5.17 20.39
N LYS A 222 11.78 4.15 20.76
CA LYS A 222 12.11 3.00 19.91
C LYS A 222 11.11 1.86 20.12
N PRO A 223 10.67 1.15 19.07
CA PRO A 223 9.88 -0.05 19.25
C PRO A 223 10.72 -1.15 19.92
N GLN A 224 10.20 -1.78 20.96
CA GLN A 224 10.83 -2.92 21.62
C GLN A 224 10.32 -4.26 21.08
N ARG A 225 9.30 -4.21 20.20
CA ARG A 225 8.68 -5.37 19.56
C ARG A 225 8.39 -5.08 18.10
N LEU A 226 8.72 -6.02 17.23
CA LEU A 226 8.46 -5.96 15.79
C LEU A 226 7.59 -7.14 15.37
N VAL A 227 6.46 -6.87 14.71
CA VAL A 227 5.59 -7.93 14.16
C VAL A 227 5.63 -7.81 12.64
N MET A 228 6.20 -8.80 11.96
CA MET A 228 6.36 -8.79 10.51
C MET A 228 5.34 -9.71 9.83
N TYR A 229 4.60 -9.20 8.85
CA TYR A 229 3.75 -9.99 7.96
C TYR A 229 4.31 -10.01 6.54
N ARG A 230 4.86 -11.15 6.11
CA ARG A 230 5.47 -11.34 4.80
C ARG A 230 4.54 -12.11 3.87
N ASP A 231 4.05 -11.47 2.81
CA ASP A 231 3.20 -12.09 1.77
C ASP A 231 4.02 -12.43 0.53
N GLY A 232 3.64 -13.46 -0.24
CA GLY A 232 4.31 -13.84 -1.50
C GLY A 232 5.22 -15.08 -1.43
N VAL A 233 5.46 -15.61 -0.24
CA VAL A 233 6.45 -16.69 -0.01
C VAL A 233 5.79 -18.08 0.01
N SER A 234 6.34 -19.02 -0.76
CA SER A 234 5.95 -20.44 -0.71
C SER A 234 6.65 -21.19 0.42
N GLU A 235 6.09 -22.30 0.89
CA GLU A 235 6.63 -23.07 2.03
C GLU A 235 8.09 -23.49 1.82
N GLY A 236 8.46 -23.88 0.59
CA GLY A 236 9.83 -24.26 0.24
C GLY A 236 10.86 -23.11 0.31
N GLN A 237 10.43 -21.88 0.57
CA GLN A 237 11.29 -20.69 0.68
C GLN A 237 11.39 -20.17 2.13
N PHE A 238 10.71 -20.80 3.10
CA PHE A 238 10.67 -20.31 4.48
C PHE A 238 12.04 -20.22 5.12
N GLU A 239 12.88 -21.26 4.97
CA GLU A 239 14.24 -21.27 5.51
C GLU A 239 15.09 -20.14 4.91
N GLN A 240 14.99 -19.92 3.60
CA GLN A 240 15.75 -18.89 2.91
C GLN A 240 15.33 -17.48 3.39
N VAL A 241 14.02 -17.25 3.53
CA VAL A 241 13.49 -15.97 4.04
C VAL A 241 13.93 -15.72 5.48
N LEU A 242 14.01 -16.74 6.34
CA LEU A 242 14.56 -16.60 7.69
C LEU A 242 16.06 -16.30 7.66
N ALA A 243 16.82 -17.02 6.84
CA ALA A 243 18.26 -16.86 6.74
C ALA A 243 18.65 -15.45 6.25
N GLU A 244 17.90 -14.90 5.29
CA GLU A 244 18.20 -13.63 4.65
C GLU A 244 17.41 -12.45 5.24
N GLU A 245 16.08 -12.47 5.20
CA GLU A 245 15.24 -11.31 5.56
C GLU A 245 15.15 -11.10 7.07
N TYR A 246 14.87 -12.16 7.85
CA TYR A 246 14.81 -12.04 9.32
C TYR A 246 16.17 -11.65 9.91
N THR A 247 17.26 -12.26 9.43
CA THR A 247 18.62 -11.88 9.83
C THR A 247 18.93 -10.43 9.46
N ALA A 248 18.50 -9.96 8.28
CA ALA A 248 18.67 -8.56 7.89
C ALA A 248 17.91 -7.58 8.81
N ILE A 249 16.68 -7.93 9.24
CA ILE A 249 15.93 -7.13 10.23
C ILE A 249 16.69 -7.04 11.56
N ARG A 250 17.21 -8.18 12.05
CA ARG A 250 18.03 -8.23 13.27
C ARG A 250 19.27 -7.37 13.16
N LYS A 251 20.00 -7.50 12.05
CA LYS A 251 21.19 -6.71 11.76
C LYS A 251 20.87 -5.22 11.70
N ALA A 252 19.78 -4.82 11.05
CA ALA A 252 19.37 -3.42 10.96
C ALA A 252 19.12 -2.78 12.34
N CYS A 253 18.58 -3.54 13.30
CA CYS A 253 18.42 -3.08 14.68
C CYS A 253 19.79 -2.87 15.35
N LEU A 254 20.69 -3.85 15.25
CA LEU A 254 22.04 -3.77 15.84
C LEU A 254 22.90 -2.65 15.24
N ASP A 255 22.78 -2.42 13.93
CA ASP A 255 23.50 -1.35 13.21
C ASP A 255 23.01 0.05 13.61
N LEU A 256 21.77 0.18 14.09
CA LEU A 256 21.24 1.46 14.59
C LEU A 256 21.78 1.79 15.99
N GLU A 257 21.88 0.80 16.87
CA GLU A 257 22.42 0.96 18.21
C GLU A 257 22.92 -0.37 18.77
N ALA A 258 24.11 -0.33 19.38
CA ALA A 258 24.68 -1.49 20.05
C ALA A 258 23.69 -2.03 21.10
N ASN A 259 23.44 -3.34 21.06
CA ASN A 259 22.50 -4.06 21.94
C ASN A 259 21.00 -3.76 21.72
N TYR A 260 20.61 -2.96 20.72
CA TYR A 260 19.20 -2.82 20.38
C TYR A 260 18.67 -4.10 19.72
N ARG A 261 17.96 -4.91 20.51
CA ARG A 261 17.45 -6.23 20.14
C ARG A 261 15.95 -6.35 20.46
N PRO A 262 15.07 -5.66 19.71
CA PRO A 262 13.63 -5.81 19.93
C PRO A 262 13.20 -7.25 19.64
N ALA A 263 12.20 -7.75 20.39
CA ALA A 263 11.63 -9.07 20.12
C ALA A 263 10.88 -9.06 18.78
N ILE A 264 11.06 -10.10 17.97
CA ILE A 264 10.46 -10.20 16.63
C ILE A 264 9.52 -11.40 16.57
N THR A 265 8.31 -11.17 16.04
CA THR A 265 7.45 -12.23 15.54
C THR A 265 7.37 -12.11 14.02
N PHE A 266 7.72 -13.18 13.31
CA PHE A 266 7.78 -13.23 11.84
C PHE A 266 6.71 -14.17 11.31
N VAL A 267 5.73 -13.61 10.61
CA VAL A 267 4.56 -14.32 10.10
C VAL A 267 4.57 -14.28 8.57
N VAL A 268 4.54 -15.43 7.92
CA VAL A 268 4.29 -15.53 6.49
C VAL A 268 2.79 -15.63 6.23
N VAL A 269 2.30 -14.89 5.23
CA VAL A 269 0.91 -14.86 4.80
C VAL A 269 0.81 -15.46 3.41
N GLN A 270 -0.02 -16.49 3.25
CA GLN A 270 -0.36 -17.07 1.96
C GLN A 270 -1.83 -16.81 1.68
N LYS A 271 -2.12 -15.81 0.84
CA LYS A 271 -3.49 -15.51 0.37
C LYS A 271 -3.88 -16.27 -0.89
N ARG A 272 -2.95 -17.00 -1.53
CA ARG A 272 -3.18 -17.72 -2.80
C ARG A 272 -2.89 -19.21 -2.64
N HIS A 273 -3.90 -19.96 -2.22
CA HIS A 273 -3.87 -21.43 -2.16
C HIS A 273 -5.22 -22.04 -2.57
N ASN A 274 -5.31 -23.38 -2.51
CA ASN A 274 -6.46 -24.15 -2.97
C ASN A 274 -7.46 -24.50 -1.86
N THR A 275 -7.08 -24.38 -0.59
CA THR A 275 -7.99 -24.62 0.56
C THR A 275 -9.22 -23.70 0.53
N ARG A 276 -10.39 -24.28 0.78
CA ARG A 276 -11.68 -23.60 0.98
C ARG A 276 -12.35 -24.17 2.21
N LEU A 277 -13.04 -23.32 2.97
CA LEU A 277 -13.79 -23.71 4.16
C LEU A 277 -15.27 -23.56 3.88
N PHE A 278 -16.04 -24.58 4.24
CA PHE A 278 -17.49 -24.60 4.08
C PHE A 278 -18.14 -24.76 5.46
N PRO A 279 -19.23 -24.02 5.74
CA PRO A 279 -19.93 -24.14 7.00
C PRO A 279 -20.60 -25.52 7.11
N ALA A 280 -20.53 -26.14 8.29
CA ALA A 280 -21.17 -27.43 8.56
C ALA A 280 -22.69 -27.29 8.71
N ASP A 281 -23.16 -26.12 9.15
CA ASP A 281 -24.57 -25.80 9.34
C ASP A 281 -24.86 -24.31 9.04
N GLN A 282 -26.14 -23.95 9.10
CA GLN A 282 -26.60 -22.59 8.80
C GLN A 282 -26.15 -21.55 9.84
N ALA A 283 -25.83 -21.95 11.08
CA ALA A 283 -25.37 -21.05 12.13
C ALA A 283 -23.91 -20.63 11.93
N ALA A 284 -23.10 -21.49 11.32
CA ALA A 284 -21.73 -21.20 10.91
C ALA A 284 -21.62 -20.49 9.55
N ALA A 285 -22.76 -20.26 8.87
CA ALA A 285 -22.81 -19.66 7.54
C ALA A 285 -23.10 -18.15 7.59
N ASP A 286 -22.39 -17.39 6.77
CA ASP A 286 -22.75 -16.01 6.45
C ASP A 286 -23.92 -15.97 5.44
N LYS A 287 -24.42 -14.76 5.18
CA LYS A 287 -25.52 -14.53 4.24
C LYS A 287 -25.26 -14.99 2.80
N ASN A 288 -24.01 -15.26 2.44
CA ASN A 288 -23.58 -15.69 1.12
C ASN A 288 -23.21 -17.18 1.10
N GLY A 289 -23.47 -17.93 2.18
CA GLY A 289 -23.17 -19.36 2.29
C GLY A 289 -21.69 -19.68 2.55
N ASN A 290 -20.88 -18.70 2.94
CA ASN A 290 -19.50 -18.91 3.34
C ASN A 290 -19.38 -19.09 4.85
N VAL A 291 -18.25 -19.58 5.35
CA VAL A 291 -17.96 -19.51 6.79
C VAL A 291 -17.96 -18.06 7.29
N VAL A 292 -18.42 -17.84 8.52
CA VAL A 292 -18.49 -16.49 9.12
C VAL A 292 -17.09 -15.85 9.25
N PRO A 293 -16.98 -14.51 9.16
CA PRO A 293 -15.74 -13.81 9.44
C PRO A 293 -15.26 -14.07 10.88
N GLY A 294 -13.97 -14.33 11.04
CA GLY A 294 -13.36 -14.75 12.31
C GLY A 294 -13.23 -16.25 12.47
N THR A 295 -13.71 -17.05 11.50
CA THR A 295 -13.46 -18.50 11.50
C THR A 295 -11.97 -18.78 11.39
N VAL A 296 -11.43 -19.48 12.38
CA VAL A 296 -10.04 -19.96 12.44
C VAL A 296 -10.03 -21.48 12.32
N VAL A 297 -9.07 -22.02 11.58
CA VAL A 297 -8.77 -23.45 11.53
C VAL A 297 -7.28 -23.63 11.75
N ASP A 298 -6.91 -24.11 12.93
CA ASP A 298 -5.52 -24.39 13.35
C ASP A 298 -5.27 -25.87 13.65
N ARG A 299 -6.23 -26.75 13.30
CA ARG A 299 -6.15 -28.20 13.49
C ARG A 299 -6.64 -28.95 12.26
N GLY A 300 -6.15 -30.18 12.10
CA GLY A 300 -6.61 -31.16 11.12
C GLY A 300 -6.04 -30.96 9.72
N ILE A 301 -6.15 -29.75 9.15
CA ILE A 301 -5.64 -29.41 7.81
C ILE A 301 -4.40 -28.51 7.82
N THR A 302 -3.93 -28.15 9.00
CA THR A 302 -2.68 -27.43 9.25
C THR A 302 -1.50 -28.40 9.33
N SER A 303 -0.28 -27.85 9.37
CA SER A 303 0.92 -28.67 9.52
C SER A 303 0.92 -29.41 10.86
N PRO A 304 1.37 -30.68 10.91
CA PRO A 304 1.51 -31.40 12.18
C PRO A 304 2.64 -30.84 13.05
N ASP A 305 3.65 -30.22 12.44
CA ASP A 305 4.90 -29.82 13.11
C ASP A 305 5.15 -28.30 13.09
N ALA A 306 4.43 -27.56 12.23
CA ALA A 306 4.59 -26.12 12.12
C ALA A 306 3.54 -25.37 12.94
N PHE A 307 3.85 -24.11 13.26
CA PHE A 307 2.88 -23.20 13.87
C PHE A 307 2.16 -22.43 12.78
N ASP A 308 1.02 -22.95 12.33
CA ASP A 308 0.23 -22.34 11.26
C ASP A 308 -1.29 -22.36 11.53
N PHE A 309 -2.02 -21.46 10.88
CA PHE A 309 -3.49 -21.41 10.96
C PHE A 309 -4.11 -20.76 9.72
N TYR A 310 -5.32 -21.21 9.38
CA TYR A 310 -6.18 -20.52 8.42
C TYR A 310 -7.09 -19.54 9.14
N LEU A 311 -7.30 -18.36 8.55
CA LEU A 311 -8.26 -17.37 9.05
C LEU A 311 -9.12 -16.82 7.90
N ASN A 312 -10.43 -17.06 7.98
CA ASN A 312 -11.41 -16.34 7.18
C ASN A 312 -11.76 -15.02 7.87
N SER A 313 -11.05 -13.95 7.54
CA SER A 313 -11.21 -12.65 8.22
C SER A 313 -12.32 -11.76 7.65
N HIS A 314 -12.96 -12.13 6.55
CA HIS A 314 -13.86 -11.25 5.80
C HIS A 314 -15.16 -11.95 5.40
N ALA A 315 -16.19 -11.13 5.15
CA ALA A 315 -17.40 -11.56 4.48
C ALA A 315 -17.22 -11.30 2.97
N GLY A 316 -17.06 -12.35 2.18
CA GLY A 316 -16.94 -12.24 0.72
C GLY A 316 -18.17 -11.60 0.11
N LEU A 317 -17.97 -10.87 -0.98
CA LEU A 317 -19.06 -10.24 -1.73
C LEU A 317 -19.71 -11.21 -2.72
N GLN A 318 -18.90 -12.13 -3.26
CA GLN A 318 -19.31 -13.04 -4.31
C GLN A 318 -18.38 -14.26 -4.29
N GLY A 319 -18.95 -15.44 -4.59
CA GLY A 319 -18.21 -16.69 -4.66
C GLY A 319 -17.81 -17.24 -3.28
N THR A 320 -16.91 -18.21 -3.30
CA THR A 320 -16.40 -18.85 -2.08
C THR A 320 -15.21 -18.07 -1.53
N ASN A 321 -15.25 -17.77 -0.24
CA ASN A 321 -14.15 -17.12 0.47
C ASN A 321 -12.90 -18.00 0.39
N LYS A 322 -11.76 -17.35 0.17
CA LYS A 322 -10.46 -17.95 0.38
C LYS A 322 -9.92 -17.43 1.73
N PRO A 323 -9.89 -18.25 2.80
CA PRO A 323 -9.22 -17.84 4.03
C PRO A 323 -7.74 -17.60 3.72
N ALA A 324 -7.07 -16.74 4.46
CA ALA A 324 -5.62 -16.64 4.36
C ALA A 324 -4.97 -17.65 5.29
N HIS A 325 -3.86 -18.25 4.86
CA HIS A 325 -3.05 -19.18 5.63
C HIS A 325 -1.84 -18.45 6.20
N TYR A 326 -1.66 -18.53 7.51
CA TYR A 326 -0.61 -17.83 8.24
C TYR A 326 0.34 -18.85 8.85
N HIS A 327 1.64 -18.67 8.61
CA HIS A 327 2.71 -19.48 9.18
C HIS A 327 3.56 -18.61 10.10
N ILE A 328 3.63 -18.93 11.38
CA ILE A 328 4.46 -18.24 12.36
C ILE A 328 5.84 -18.91 12.34
N LEU A 329 6.80 -18.27 11.69
CA LEU A 329 8.15 -18.81 11.56
C LEU A 329 9.03 -18.48 12.77
N VAL A 330 8.77 -17.34 13.43
CA VAL A 330 9.45 -16.90 14.65
C VAL A 330 8.43 -16.23 15.56
N ASP A 331 8.45 -16.52 16.86
CA ASP A 331 7.62 -15.84 17.87
C ASP A 331 8.40 -15.54 19.16
N GLU A 332 9.23 -14.50 19.14
CA GLU A 332 9.98 -14.08 20.33
C GLU A 332 9.16 -13.19 21.25
N ILE A 333 8.08 -12.61 20.74
CA ILE A 333 7.16 -11.80 21.55
C ILE A 333 6.34 -12.70 22.46
N GLY A 334 6.11 -13.96 22.06
CA GLY A 334 5.37 -14.95 22.82
C GLY A 334 3.87 -14.73 22.70
N PHE A 335 3.37 -14.58 21.47
CA PHE A 335 1.94 -14.45 21.22
C PHE A 335 1.17 -15.72 21.58
N GLY A 336 1.73 -16.90 21.24
CA GLY A 336 0.96 -18.14 21.23
C GLY A 336 -0.18 -18.11 20.21
N ALA A 337 -0.92 -19.22 20.08
CA ALA A 337 -1.95 -19.39 19.05
C ALA A 337 -3.07 -18.35 19.16
N ASP A 338 -3.75 -18.28 20.31
CA ASP A 338 -4.88 -17.36 20.50
C ASP A 338 -4.47 -15.90 20.32
N GLY A 339 -3.28 -15.52 20.83
CA GLY A 339 -2.77 -14.17 20.75
C GLY A 339 -2.54 -13.71 19.30
N ILE A 340 -1.84 -14.52 18.49
CA ILE A 340 -1.54 -14.15 17.11
C ILE A 340 -2.76 -14.23 16.19
N GLN A 341 -3.64 -15.21 16.42
CA GLN A 341 -4.89 -15.36 15.66
C GLN A 341 -5.80 -14.14 15.90
N LEU A 342 -5.99 -13.75 17.16
CA LEU A 342 -6.84 -12.62 17.53
C LEU A 342 -6.24 -11.29 17.07
N LEU A 343 -4.93 -11.09 17.23
CA LEU A 343 -4.23 -9.89 16.73
C LEU A 343 -4.42 -9.74 15.22
N THR A 344 -4.15 -10.82 14.47
CA THR A 344 -4.28 -10.85 13.01
C THR A 344 -5.70 -10.54 12.58
N TYR A 345 -6.71 -11.15 13.23
CA TYR A 345 -8.12 -10.90 12.92
C TYR A 345 -8.53 -9.46 13.20
N TRP A 346 -8.14 -8.89 14.34
CA TRP A 346 -8.49 -7.50 14.69
C TRP A 346 -7.83 -6.50 13.76
N MET A 347 -6.59 -6.75 13.35
CA MET A 347 -5.92 -5.91 12.36
C MET A 347 -6.67 -5.89 11.03
N CYS A 348 -7.33 -6.96 10.59
CA CYS A 348 -8.14 -6.94 9.37
C CYS A 348 -9.27 -5.88 9.36
N TYR A 349 -9.69 -5.37 10.52
CA TYR A 349 -10.63 -4.24 10.64
C TYR A 349 -9.98 -2.85 10.57
N LEU A 350 -8.65 -2.78 10.58
CA LEU A 350 -7.88 -1.53 10.58
C LEU A 350 -7.39 -1.11 9.19
N TYR A 351 -7.88 -1.77 8.13
CA TYR A 351 -7.58 -1.35 6.76
C TYR A 351 -8.28 -0.02 6.45
N GLN A 352 -7.48 1.05 6.37
CA GLN A 352 -7.97 2.43 6.37
C GLN A 352 -8.74 2.83 5.10
N ARG A 353 -8.84 1.96 4.08
CA ARG A 353 -9.45 2.29 2.78
C ARG A 353 -10.88 1.76 2.62
N THR A 354 -11.43 1.07 3.63
CA THR A 354 -12.77 0.48 3.57
C THR A 354 -13.39 0.38 4.97
N THR A 355 -14.71 0.26 5.05
CA THR A 355 -15.47 0.10 6.30
C THR A 355 -15.84 -1.36 6.57
N ARG A 356 -15.03 -2.30 6.08
CA ARG A 356 -15.23 -3.75 6.18
C ARG A 356 -13.91 -4.41 6.55
N SER A 357 -13.98 -5.56 7.21
CA SER A 357 -12.79 -6.39 7.36
C SER A 357 -12.28 -6.86 5.98
N VAL A 358 -10.96 -6.87 5.81
CA VAL A 358 -10.28 -7.36 4.60
C VAL A 358 -9.90 -8.84 4.73
N SER A 359 -9.56 -9.48 3.61
CA SER A 359 -9.38 -10.94 3.53
C SER A 359 -8.07 -11.48 4.10
N TYR A 360 -7.10 -10.61 4.35
CA TYR A 360 -5.82 -10.93 4.97
C TYR A 360 -5.25 -9.70 5.66
N CYS A 361 -4.27 -9.90 6.54
CA CYS A 361 -3.79 -8.87 7.45
C CYS A 361 -3.31 -7.59 6.71
N PRO A 362 -3.75 -6.38 7.12
CA PRO A 362 -3.42 -5.13 6.42
C PRO A 362 -1.95 -4.79 6.21
N PRO A 363 -0.98 -5.13 7.09
CA PRO A 363 0.42 -4.83 6.83
C PRO A 363 0.89 -5.48 5.51
N ALA A 364 0.60 -6.77 5.31
CA ALA A 364 0.84 -7.47 4.06
C ALA A 364 0.04 -6.86 2.89
N TYR A 365 -1.22 -6.47 3.12
CA TYR A 365 -2.04 -5.82 2.08
C TYR A 365 -1.47 -4.45 1.65
N TYR A 366 -0.98 -3.66 2.59
CA TYR A 366 -0.33 -2.39 2.27
C TYR A 366 0.97 -2.61 1.50
N ALA A 367 1.76 -3.63 1.85
CA ALA A 367 2.94 -4.00 1.09
C ALA A 367 2.62 -4.40 -0.35
N ASP A 368 1.62 -5.27 -0.57
CA ASP A 368 1.12 -5.64 -1.91
C ASP A 368 0.72 -4.40 -2.72
N ARG A 369 0.00 -3.45 -2.10
CA ARG A 369 -0.38 -2.21 -2.77
C ARG A 369 0.81 -1.32 -3.11
N ALA A 370 1.81 -1.23 -2.23
CA ALA A 370 3.01 -0.44 -2.44
C ALA A 370 3.90 -1.07 -3.53
N ALA A 371 4.09 -2.39 -3.53
CA ALA A 371 4.82 -3.14 -4.55
C ALA A 371 4.14 -3.01 -5.92
N PHE A 372 2.82 -3.19 -5.98
CA PHE A 372 2.03 -2.98 -7.20
C PHE A 372 2.15 -1.54 -7.72
N ARG A 373 2.14 -0.54 -6.83
CA ARG A 373 2.36 0.87 -7.22
C ARG A 373 3.75 1.07 -7.78
N GLY A 374 4.79 0.55 -7.13
CA GLY A 374 6.17 0.59 -7.64
C GLY A 374 6.28 -0.01 -9.04
N ARG A 375 5.64 -1.15 -9.27
CA ARG A 375 5.57 -1.80 -10.60
C ARG A 375 4.84 -0.94 -11.64
N THR A 376 3.75 -0.28 -11.24
CA THR A 376 3.01 0.65 -12.10
C THR A 376 3.92 1.81 -12.55
N LEU A 377 4.70 2.36 -11.63
CA LEU A 377 5.63 3.47 -11.90
C LEU A 377 6.82 3.03 -12.75
N LEU A 378 7.36 1.85 -12.49
CA LEU A 378 8.42 1.25 -13.31
C LEU A 378 7.95 1.07 -14.76
N ALA A 379 6.74 0.54 -14.96
CA ALA A 379 6.16 0.40 -16.30
C ALA A 379 6.03 1.76 -17.01
N ALA A 380 5.48 2.77 -16.33
CA ALA A 380 5.31 4.12 -16.86
C ALA A 380 6.65 4.79 -17.25
N ALA A 381 7.68 4.63 -16.43
CA ALA A 381 9.01 5.14 -16.73
C ALA A 381 9.58 4.48 -18.00
N THR A 382 9.44 3.15 -18.14
CA THR A 382 9.96 2.43 -19.31
C THR A 382 9.13 2.62 -20.59
N SER A 383 7.85 2.99 -20.51
CA SER A 383 7.05 3.29 -21.71
C SER A 383 7.37 4.69 -22.24
N SER A 384 7.56 5.67 -21.34
CA SER A 384 7.97 7.03 -21.71
C SER A 384 9.34 7.07 -22.42
N SER A 385 10.28 6.20 -22.03
CA SER A 385 11.58 6.07 -22.69
C SER A 385 11.50 5.49 -24.10
N ASP A 386 10.61 4.51 -24.31
CA ASP A 386 10.45 3.86 -25.62
C ASP A 386 9.78 4.82 -26.62
N SER A 387 8.76 5.58 -26.19
CA SER A 387 8.12 6.58 -27.04
C SER A 387 9.06 7.73 -27.44
N ALA A 388 10.01 8.11 -26.57
CA ALA A 388 11.04 9.09 -26.93
C ALA A 388 12.03 8.57 -27.98
N SER A 389 12.22 7.25 -28.07
CA SER A 389 13.14 6.61 -29.01
C SER A 389 12.57 6.47 -30.43
N GLU A 390 11.24 6.41 -30.60
CA GLU A 390 10.61 6.29 -31.92
C GLU A 390 10.50 7.63 -32.68
N THR A 391 10.55 8.77 -31.99
CA THR A 391 10.52 10.11 -32.63
C THR A 391 11.91 10.66 -33.02
N GLY A 392 12.97 9.88 -32.80
CA GLY A 392 14.37 10.33 -32.89
C GLY A 392 15.13 10.01 -34.17
N SER A 393 14.46 9.63 -35.27
CA SER A 393 15.10 9.45 -36.58
C SER A 393 14.89 10.69 -37.44
N LEU A 394 15.57 11.80 -37.11
CA LEU A 394 16.04 12.84 -38.05
C LEU A 394 16.83 13.91 -37.25
N GLN A 395 18.09 14.11 -37.67
CA GLN A 395 19.07 15.12 -37.24
C GLN A 395 19.76 14.96 -35.88
N ALA A 396 21.04 14.60 -35.97
CA ALA A 396 22.04 14.74 -34.92
C ALA A 396 22.25 16.24 -34.57
N GLY A 397 21.96 16.59 -33.32
CA GLY A 397 22.28 17.88 -32.71
C GLY A 397 22.28 17.71 -31.19
N ALA A 398 23.42 17.94 -30.55
CA ALA A 398 23.68 17.61 -29.17
C ALA A 398 22.80 18.39 -28.16
N ALA A 399 21.90 17.67 -27.47
CA ALA A 399 21.43 17.98 -26.12
C ALA A 399 20.98 16.67 -25.46
N GLY A 400 21.83 16.10 -24.60
CA GLY A 400 21.62 14.78 -24.00
C GLY A 400 20.46 14.78 -23.00
N GLY A 401 19.32 14.18 -23.38
CA GLY A 401 18.32 13.68 -22.46
C GLY A 401 18.71 12.28 -22.00
N ARG A 402 19.11 12.11 -20.73
CA ARG A 402 19.29 10.76 -20.15
C ARG A 402 17.93 10.05 -20.11
N PRO A 403 17.85 8.73 -20.37
CA PRO A 403 16.63 7.97 -20.12
C PRO A 403 16.22 8.14 -18.65
N GLN A 404 14.95 8.48 -18.38
CA GLN A 404 14.45 8.63 -17.01
C GLN A 404 14.46 7.26 -16.31
N GLN A 405 15.52 7.03 -15.55
CA GLN A 405 15.66 5.89 -14.66
C GLN A 405 14.59 5.96 -13.56
N PHE A 406 14.06 4.81 -13.11
CA PHE A 406 13.16 4.76 -11.96
C PHE A 406 13.84 5.42 -10.75
N ALA A 407 13.41 6.64 -10.41
CA ALA A 407 14.02 7.45 -9.34
C ALA A 407 13.50 7.07 -7.94
N GLY A 408 12.64 6.05 -7.84
CA GLY A 408 11.93 5.71 -6.62
C GLY A 408 10.72 6.61 -6.35
N ILE A 409 10.14 6.45 -5.18
CA ILE A 409 9.04 7.28 -4.69
C ILE A 409 9.61 8.59 -4.14
N HIS A 410 8.96 9.71 -4.45
CA HIS A 410 9.33 11.00 -3.91
C HIS A 410 9.29 10.98 -2.38
N ARG A 411 10.35 11.47 -1.74
CA ARG A 411 10.56 11.38 -0.27
C ARG A 411 9.38 11.90 0.56
N ASP A 412 8.70 12.93 0.08
CA ASP A 412 7.55 13.56 0.77
C ASP A 412 6.33 12.63 0.87
N LEU A 413 6.30 11.54 0.09
CA LEU A 413 5.23 10.55 0.08
C LEU A 413 5.58 9.26 0.81
N GLY A 414 6.86 9.00 1.10
CA GLY A 414 7.34 7.73 1.67
C GLY A 414 6.78 7.39 3.05
N ASN A 415 6.18 8.37 3.74
CA ASN A 415 5.53 8.21 5.05
C ASN A 415 4.01 8.41 4.98
N LEU A 416 3.42 8.27 3.78
CA LEU A 416 1.99 8.40 3.52
C LEU A 416 1.46 7.16 2.78
N LEU A 417 0.16 6.91 2.90
CA LEU A 417 -0.54 5.86 2.16
C LEU A 417 -0.85 6.32 0.71
N TYR A 418 0.17 6.64 -0.09
CA TYR A 418 0.00 7.10 -1.48
C TYR A 418 -0.52 5.99 -2.42
N PHE A 419 -0.31 4.72 -2.07
CA PHE A 419 -0.63 3.51 -2.83
C PHE A 419 -2.10 3.06 -2.75
#